data_AF-A0A815SJC6-F1
#
_entry.id   AF-A0A815SJC6-F1
#
_cell.length_a   1.000
_cell.length_b   1.000
_cell.length_c   1.000
_cell.angle_alpha   90.00
_cell.angle_beta   90.00
_cell.angle_gamma   90.00
#
_symmetry.space_group_name_H-M   'P 1'
#
loop_
_entity.id
_entity.type
_entity.pdbx_description
1 polymer ?
#
loop_
_entity_poly.entity_id
_entity_poly.type
_entity_poly.pdbx_seq_one_letter_code
_entity_poly.pdbx_strand_id
1 'polypeptide(L)'
;MLPGYKREMLKHMPIGCCIKFIFIFDKAFWREDGLSGEVISDGSFAPHGHSIGPMTYLIDGTSSNGTPALLGFIGGRCASVWTSATHEERRKGLIECLSRYFGGHKISTHLIEYVEKDWNVEPYSGGCPCHNATTGSMKDFVDGLRKSYKMIHFAGTETATQWMGYMDGAVDAGRRAASEVLVSFRDNNQLKDNDIDQYTFENQNRKYQNVRVPRSKFYYAIPIIVVSIAAICKMLFPKML
;
A
#
# COMPACT_ATOMS: atom_id res chain seq x y z
N MET A 1 29.36 0.55 10.23
CA MET A 1 28.75 -0.68 9.65
C MET A 1 27.58 -1.09 10.54
N LEU A 2 26.42 -1.48 9.98
CA LEU A 2 25.26 -1.93 10.76
C LEU A 2 25.50 -3.29 11.44
N PRO A 3 24.88 -3.59 12.60
CA PRO A 3 24.99 -4.90 13.25
C PRO A 3 24.49 -6.06 12.38
N GLY A 4 25.03 -7.27 12.61
CA GLY A 4 24.68 -8.48 11.86
C GLY A 4 23.18 -8.73 11.78
N TYR A 5 22.50 -8.81 12.92
CA TYR A 5 21.05 -9.06 12.99
C TYR A 5 20.21 -8.06 12.18
N LYS A 6 20.59 -6.78 12.15
CA LYS A 6 19.88 -5.74 11.37
C LYS A 6 20.13 -5.89 9.87
N ARG A 7 21.37 -6.19 9.46
CA ARG A 7 21.66 -6.48 8.05
C ARG A 7 20.92 -7.72 7.57
N GLU A 8 20.86 -8.76 8.38
CA GLU A 8 20.14 -9.98 8.02
C GLU A 8 18.63 -9.74 7.96
N MET A 9 18.04 -8.98 8.88
CA MET A 9 16.61 -8.61 8.79
C MET A 9 16.29 -7.90 7.46
N LEU A 10 17.10 -6.92 7.05
CA LEU A 10 16.88 -6.18 5.81
C LEU A 10 16.98 -7.06 4.56
N LYS A 11 17.84 -8.08 4.55
CA LYS A 11 17.95 -9.03 3.43
C LYS A 11 16.76 -10.01 3.36
N HIS A 12 16.16 -10.32 4.51
CA HIS A 12 15.10 -11.31 4.64
C HIS A 12 13.70 -10.71 4.68
N MET A 13 13.59 -9.45 4.26
CA MET A 13 12.32 -8.76 4.07
C MET A 13 12.20 -8.35 2.60
N PRO A 14 11.95 -9.28 1.67
CA PRO A 14 11.63 -8.91 0.30
C PRO A 14 10.33 -8.10 0.24
N ILE A 15 10.26 -7.19 -0.71
CA ILE A 15 9.04 -6.43 -1.01
C ILE A 15 8.10 -7.21 -1.91
N GLY A 16 6.79 -7.03 -1.71
CA GLY A 16 5.77 -7.61 -2.58
C GLY A 16 5.83 -7.09 -4.01
N CYS A 17 5.17 -7.82 -4.92
CA CYS A 17 5.01 -7.41 -6.30
C CYS A 17 3.57 -6.98 -6.59
N CYS A 18 3.40 -5.83 -7.26
CA CYS A 18 2.08 -5.30 -7.59
C CYS A 18 2.09 -4.34 -8.79
N ILE A 19 1.11 -4.50 -9.68
CA ILE A 19 0.74 -3.50 -10.69
C ILE A 19 -0.66 -3.02 -10.35
N LYS A 20 -0.82 -1.72 -10.15
CA LYS A 20 -2.12 -1.09 -9.91
C LYS A 20 -2.63 -0.51 -11.21
N PHE A 21 -3.91 -0.71 -11.53
CA PHE A 21 -4.51 -0.15 -12.73
C PHE A 21 -5.88 0.46 -12.44
N ILE A 22 -6.30 1.38 -13.33
CA ILE A 22 -7.61 2.02 -13.28
C ILE A 22 -8.15 2.09 -14.71
N PHE A 23 -9.39 1.67 -14.88
CA PHE A 23 -10.18 1.92 -16.09
C PHE A 23 -11.23 2.98 -15.77
N ILE A 24 -11.27 4.04 -16.58
CA ILE A 24 -12.21 5.15 -16.47
C ILE A 24 -13.28 4.98 -17.54
N PHE A 25 -14.54 5.14 -17.17
CA PHE A 25 -15.68 4.98 -18.07
C PHE A 25 -16.56 6.23 -18.05
N ASP A 26 -17.31 6.45 -19.13
CA ASP A 26 -18.35 7.50 -19.17
C ASP A 26 -19.57 7.13 -18.30
N LYS A 27 -19.71 5.84 -18.01
CA LYS A 27 -20.90 5.28 -17.36
C LYS A 27 -20.53 4.11 -16.45
N ALA A 28 -21.07 4.12 -15.22
CA ALA A 28 -20.94 3.02 -14.26
C ALA A 28 -21.89 1.86 -14.59
N PHE A 29 -21.77 1.26 -15.77
CA PHE A 29 -22.70 0.23 -16.27
C PHE A 29 -22.85 -0.98 -15.33
N TRP A 30 -21.80 -1.32 -14.56
CA TRP A 30 -21.85 -2.41 -13.59
C TRP A 30 -22.90 -2.16 -12.50
N ARG A 31 -23.10 -0.91 -12.08
CA ARG A 31 -24.11 -0.56 -11.08
C ARG A 31 -25.53 -0.68 -11.63
N GLU A 32 -25.74 -0.37 -12.91
CA GLU A 32 -27.04 -0.53 -13.56
C GLU A 32 -27.44 -2.00 -13.68
N ASP A 33 -26.45 -2.89 -13.79
CA ASP A 33 -26.64 -4.33 -13.73
C ASP A 33 -26.82 -4.87 -12.30
N GLY A 34 -26.83 -3.99 -11.28
CA GLY A 34 -26.93 -4.38 -9.87
C GLY A 34 -25.64 -4.96 -9.29
N LEU A 35 -24.50 -4.79 -9.95
CA LEU A 35 -23.19 -5.27 -9.49
C LEU A 35 -22.45 -4.19 -8.69
N SER A 36 -21.67 -4.62 -7.69
CA SER A 36 -20.85 -3.72 -6.88
C SER A 36 -19.61 -3.19 -7.62
N GLY A 37 -19.18 -3.85 -8.69
CA GLY A 37 -17.88 -3.61 -9.35
C GLY A 37 -16.70 -4.36 -8.71
N GLU A 38 -16.95 -5.18 -7.68
CA GLU A 38 -15.93 -6.01 -7.05
C GLU A 38 -15.72 -7.34 -7.79
N VAL A 39 -14.46 -7.72 -8.01
CA VAL A 39 -14.08 -9.02 -8.56
C VAL A 39 -12.84 -9.54 -7.84
N ILE A 40 -12.87 -10.81 -7.45
CA ILE A 40 -11.71 -11.55 -6.94
C ILE A 40 -11.38 -12.67 -7.93
N SER A 41 -10.11 -12.80 -8.28
CA SER A 41 -9.64 -13.76 -9.28
C SER A 41 -8.23 -14.24 -8.92
N ASP A 42 -7.90 -15.49 -9.27
CA ASP A 42 -6.57 -16.04 -9.02
C ASP A 42 -5.50 -15.43 -9.96
N GLY A 43 -5.94 -14.77 -11.03
CA GLY A 43 -5.08 -14.27 -12.10
C GLY A 43 -4.37 -15.41 -12.85
N SER A 44 -3.63 -15.07 -13.91
CA SER A 44 -2.87 -16.02 -14.70
C SER A 44 -1.38 -15.71 -14.64
N PHE A 45 -0.56 -16.76 -14.54
CA PHE A 45 0.90 -16.66 -14.63
C PHE A 45 1.41 -16.79 -16.07
N ALA A 46 0.53 -16.86 -17.06
CA ALA A 46 0.91 -16.96 -18.46
C ALA A 46 0.41 -15.71 -19.21
N PRO A 47 1.32 -14.82 -19.64
CA PRO A 47 0.98 -13.68 -20.49
C PRO A 47 0.31 -14.07 -21.81
N HIS A 48 0.53 -15.33 -22.23
CA HIS A 48 0.00 -15.89 -23.47
C HIS A 48 -0.67 -17.25 -23.20
N GLY A 49 -1.85 -17.47 -23.80
CA GLY A 49 -2.46 -18.81 -23.87
C GLY A 49 -3.30 -19.27 -22.67
N HIS A 50 -3.67 -18.39 -21.73
CA HIS A 50 -4.50 -18.77 -20.58
C HIS A 50 -5.86 -18.07 -20.50
N SER A 51 -6.82 -18.85 -20.01
CA SER A 51 -8.18 -18.52 -19.55
C SER A 51 -8.47 -17.11 -19.06
N ILE A 52 -7.72 -16.75 -18.01
CA ILE A 52 -8.24 -15.91 -16.93
C ILE A 52 -7.58 -14.53 -16.80
N GLY A 53 -6.52 -14.27 -17.58
CA GLY A 53 -5.82 -12.98 -17.64
C GLY A 53 -5.17 -12.53 -16.31
N PRO A 54 -4.56 -11.34 -16.26
CA PRO A 54 -3.70 -10.95 -15.13
C PRO A 54 -4.43 -10.45 -13.89
N MET A 55 -5.72 -10.11 -13.99
CA MET A 55 -6.44 -9.44 -12.91
C MET A 55 -6.60 -10.35 -11.68
N THR A 56 -6.15 -9.88 -10.52
CA THR A 56 -6.29 -10.61 -9.24
C THR A 56 -7.37 -10.00 -8.34
N TYR A 57 -7.55 -8.68 -8.40
CA TYR A 57 -8.57 -7.98 -7.60
C TYR A 57 -9.06 -6.74 -8.33
N LEU A 58 -10.34 -6.42 -8.20
CA LEU A 58 -10.99 -5.25 -8.77
C LEU A 58 -12.04 -4.74 -7.80
N ILE A 59 -12.19 -3.42 -7.74
CA ILE A 59 -13.24 -2.74 -6.99
C ILE A 59 -13.76 -1.54 -7.79
N ASP A 60 -14.97 -1.09 -7.44
CA ASP A 60 -15.45 0.21 -7.85
C ASP A 60 -14.58 1.31 -7.23
N GLY A 61 -13.90 2.05 -8.10
CA GLY A 61 -13.03 3.16 -7.78
C GLY A 61 -13.59 4.50 -8.25
N THR A 62 -14.91 4.61 -8.43
CA THR A 62 -15.58 5.85 -8.82
C THR A 62 -15.10 6.98 -7.92
N SER A 63 -14.59 8.04 -8.56
CA SER A 63 -13.96 9.15 -7.85
C SER A 63 -14.97 9.92 -6.99
N SER A 64 -14.46 10.76 -6.09
CA SER A 64 -15.30 11.60 -5.23
C SER A 64 -16.17 12.61 -5.98
N ASN A 65 -15.79 13.00 -7.21
CA ASN A 65 -16.60 13.83 -8.10
C ASN A 65 -17.56 13.03 -8.99
N GLY A 66 -17.63 11.71 -8.83
CA GLY A 66 -18.61 10.86 -9.50
C GLY A 66 -18.16 10.26 -10.83
N THR A 67 -16.90 10.44 -11.26
CA THR A 67 -16.37 9.82 -12.47
C THR A 67 -16.31 8.30 -12.32
N PRO A 68 -17.06 7.52 -13.13
CA PRO A 68 -17.06 6.07 -13.05
C PRO A 68 -15.68 5.48 -13.32
N ALA A 69 -15.20 4.64 -12.40
CA ALA A 69 -13.94 3.95 -12.58
C ALA A 69 -13.93 2.58 -11.90
N LEU A 70 -13.17 1.65 -12.47
CA LEU A 70 -12.83 0.37 -11.86
C LEU A 70 -11.33 0.37 -11.55
N LEU A 71 -10.99 0.22 -10.28
CA LEU A 71 -9.62 0.18 -9.78
C LEU A 71 -9.27 -1.27 -9.47
N GLY A 72 -8.13 -1.74 -9.96
CA GLY A 72 -7.71 -3.11 -9.73
C GLY A 72 -6.22 -3.28 -9.56
N PHE A 73 -5.87 -4.53 -9.28
CA PHE A 73 -4.51 -4.97 -9.04
C PHE A 73 -4.21 -6.25 -9.81
N ILE A 74 -2.97 -6.33 -10.25
CA ILE A 74 -2.26 -7.56 -10.56
C ILE A 74 -1.31 -7.76 -9.38
N GLY A 75 -1.51 -8.82 -8.59
CA GLY A 75 -0.80 -9.04 -7.33
C GLY A 75 0.15 -10.23 -7.33
N GLY A 76 1.17 -10.16 -6.48
CA GLY A 76 2.04 -11.28 -6.13
C GLY A 76 2.77 -11.88 -7.35
N ARG A 77 2.75 -13.21 -7.45
CA ARG A 77 3.41 -13.94 -8.55
C ARG A 77 2.85 -13.56 -9.93
N CYS A 78 1.58 -13.18 -10.00
CA CYS A 78 1.00 -12.70 -11.26
C CYS A 78 1.70 -11.41 -11.69
N ALA A 79 1.88 -10.45 -10.77
CA ALA A 79 2.57 -9.20 -11.05
C ALA A 79 4.04 -9.41 -11.44
N SER A 80 4.74 -10.32 -10.75
CA SER A 80 6.15 -10.61 -11.05
C SER A 80 6.36 -11.20 -12.45
N VAL A 81 5.35 -11.83 -13.04
CA VAL A 81 5.40 -12.32 -14.43
C VAL A 81 4.94 -11.22 -15.39
N TRP A 82 3.82 -10.55 -15.10
CA TRP A 82 3.23 -9.57 -16.01
C TRP A 82 3.97 -8.22 -16.07
N THR A 83 4.92 -7.99 -15.16
CA THR A 83 5.86 -6.84 -15.26
C THR A 83 6.69 -6.91 -16.54
N SER A 84 7.02 -8.11 -17.05
CA SER A 84 7.79 -8.26 -18.30
C SER A 84 6.95 -8.05 -19.56
N ALA A 85 5.62 -8.08 -19.45
CA ALA A 85 4.74 -7.78 -20.56
C ALA A 85 4.79 -6.28 -20.89
N THR A 86 4.44 -5.94 -22.12
CA THR A 86 4.25 -4.54 -22.53
C THR A 86 2.98 -3.95 -21.92
N HIS A 87 2.89 -2.62 -21.90
CA HIS A 87 1.69 -1.90 -21.47
C HIS A 87 0.44 -2.36 -22.24
N GLU A 88 0.55 -2.53 -23.56
CA GLU A 88 -0.56 -2.94 -24.41
C GLU A 88 -0.99 -4.39 -24.18
N GLU A 89 -0.04 -5.30 -23.91
CA GLU A 89 -0.37 -6.68 -23.55
C GLU A 89 -1.11 -6.77 -22.22
N ARG A 90 -0.67 -5.99 -21.22
CA ARG A 90 -1.38 -5.89 -19.93
C ARG A 90 -2.77 -5.30 -20.13
N ARG A 91 -2.88 -4.18 -20.84
CA ARG A 91 -4.16 -3.53 -21.16
C ARG A 91 -5.12 -4.51 -21.83
N LYS A 92 -4.67 -5.23 -22.85
CA LYS A 92 -5.47 -6.23 -23.56
C LYS A 92 -5.93 -7.34 -22.61
N GLY A 93 -5.02 -7.94 -21.85
CA GLY A 93 -5.35 -9.01 -20.89
C GLY A 93 -6.36 -8.56 -19.84
N LEU A 94 -6.25 -7.32 -19.34
CA LEU A 94 -7.20 -6.76 -18.38
C LEU A 94 -8.56 -6.45 -19.02
N ILE A 95 -8.62 -5.93 -20.25
CA ILE A 95 -9.87 -5.74 -20.99
C ILE A 95 -10.57 -7.08 -21.22
N GLU A 96 -9.82 -8.15 -21.54
CA GLU A 96 -10.35 -9.51 -21.67
C GLU A 96 -10.90 -10.05 -20.33
N CYS A 97 -10.27 -9.71 -19.19
CA CYS A 97 -10.84 -9.98 -17.88
C CYS A 97 -12.16 -9.24 -17.66
N LEU A 98 -12.16 -7.90 -17.82
CA LEU A 98 -13.35 -7.08 -17.61
C LEU A 98 -14.51 -7.49 -18.53
N SER A 99 -14.21 -7.81 -19.77
CA SER A 99 -15.19 -8.25 -20.77
C SER A 99 -15.89 -9.55 -20.37
N ARG A 100 -15.21 -10.44 -19.65
CA ARG A 100 -15.80 -11.70 -19.16
C ARG A 100 -16.70 -11.48 -17.96
N TYR A 101 -16.36 -10.53 -17.08
CA TYR A 101 -17.16 -10.26 -15.88
C TYR A 101 -18.34 -9.33 -16.14
N PHE A 102 -18.19 -8.35 -17.02
CA PHE A 102 -19.21 -7.31 -17.23
C PHE A 102 -19.75 -7.21 -18.66
N GLY A 103 -19.26 -8.05 -19.58
CA GLY A 103 -19.69 -8.08 -20.98
C GLY A 103 -18.85 -7.18 -21.88
N GLY A 104 -18.20 -7.78 -22.89
CA GLY A 104 -17.22 -7.10 -23.74
C GLY A 104 -17.71 -5.86 -24.47
N HIS A 105 -18.96 -5.86 -24.96
CA HIS A 105 -19.50 -4.68 -25.66
C HIS A 105 -19.58 -3.44 -24.75
N LYS A 106 -19.83 -3.62 -23.45
CA LYS A 106 -19.92 -2.52 -22.49
C LYS A 106 -18.55 -1.91 -22.27
N ILE A 107 -17.53 -2.75 -22.12
CA ILE A 107 -16.14 -2.30 -21.98
C ILE A 107 -15.71 -1.51 -23.22
N SER A 108 -15.92 -2.05 -24.42
CA SER A 108 -15.51 -1.36 -25.65
C SER A 108 -16.27 -0.05 -25.92
N THR A 109 -17.51 0.06 -25.47
CA THR A 109 -18.36 1.23 -25.72
C THR A 109 -18.07 2.37 -24.74
N HIS A 110 -17.89 2.04 -23.46
CA HIS A 110 -17.87 3.03 -22.38
C HIS A 110 -16.46 3.42 -21.92
N LEU A 111 -15.43 2.66 -22.33
CA LEU A 111 -14.05 2.90 -21.89
C LEU A 111 -13.51 4.23 -22.43
N ILE A 112 -13.17 5.14 -21.51
CA ILE A 112 -12.52 6.41 -21.81
C ILE A 112 -11.00 6.24 -21.75
N GLU A 113 -10.50 5.73 -20.63
CA GLU A 113 -9.05 5.73 -20.36
C GLU A 113 -8.63 4.52 -19.53
N TYR A 114 -7.40 4.07 -19.78
CA TYR A 114 -6.70 3.06 -19.00
C TYR A 114 -5.39 3.67 -18.49
N VAL A 115 -5.15 3.59 -17.18
CA VAL A 115 -3.89 3.99 -16.56
C VAL A 115 -3.38 2.88 -15.65
N GLU A 116 -2.06 2.69 -15.60
CA GLU A 116 -1.43 1.72 -14.73
C GLU A 116 -0.16 2.27 -14.08
N LYS A 117 0.21 1.66 -12.95
CA LYS A 117 1.50 1.84 -12.29
C LYS A 117 2.05 0.47 -11.91
N ASP A 118 3.17 0.12 -12.53
CA ASP A 118 3.98 -1.02 -12.11
C ASP A 118 4.91 -0.59 -10.98
N TRP A 119 4.68 -1.10 -9.76
CA TRP A 119 5.50 -0.79 -8.60
C TRP A 119 6.78 -1.63 -8.54
N ASN A 120 6.85 -2.73 -9.29
CA ASN A 120 8.00 -3.65 -9.28
C ASN A 120 9.25 -3.00 -9.86
N VAL A 121 9.06 -2.03 -10.76
CA VAL A 121 10.15 -1.31 -11.44
C VAL A 121 10.42 0.07 -10.82
N GLU A 122 9.74 0.42 -9.72
CA GLU A 122 9.96 1.70 -9.05
C GLU A 122 11.29 1.73 -8.28
N PRO A 123 12.28 2.55 -8.68
CA PRO A 123 13.64 2.46 -8.18
C PRO A 123 13.78 2.76 -6.68
N TYR A 124 12.86 3.54 -6.12
CA TYR A 124 12.90 3.96 -4.71
C TYR A 124 11.97 3.16 -3.80
N SER A 125 11.02 2.41 -4.37
CA SER A 125 10.13 1.54 -3.60
C SER A 125 10.61 0.08 -3.67
N GLY A 126 11.04 -0.36 -4.86
CA GLY A 126 11.42 -1.74 -5.16
C GLY A 126 10.25 -2.69 -5.37
N GLY A 127 9.02 -2.26 -5.07
CA GLY A 127 7.80 -3.08 -5.09
C GLY A 127 6.66 -2.48 -4.28
N CYS A 128 5.60 -3.27 -4.06
CA CYS A 128 4.36 -2.89 -3.36
C CYS A 128 3.55 -4.16 -3.03
N PRO A 129 2.73 -4.18 -1.95
CA PRO A 129 2.41 -3.07 -1.04
C PRO A 129 3.38 -2.88 0.13
N CYS A 130 4.03 -3.95 0.59
CA CYS A 130 4.92 -3.87 1.75
C CYS A 130 5.97 -4.97 1.70
N HIS A 131 7.00 -4.81 2.54
CA HIS A 131 7.96 -5.86 2.79
C HIS A 131 7.39 -6.92 3.75
N ASN A 132 7.68 -8.18 3.45
CA ASN A 132 7.23 -9.32 4.26
C ASN A 132 8.44 -10.12 4.72
N ALA A 133 8.50 -10.48 6.00
CA ALA A 133 9.56 -11.32 6.49
C ALA A 133 9.45 -12.74 5.93
N THR A 134 10.56 -13.28 5.42
CA THR A 134 10.61 -14.68 5.00
C THR A 134 10.49 -15.62 6.19
N THR A 135 10.18 -16.89 5.90
CA THR A 135 10.04 -17.94 6.91
C THR A 135 11.25 -17.98 7.84
N GLY A 136 11.00 -17.97 9.15
CA GLY A 136 12.04 -18.01 10.20
C GLY A 136 12.62 -16.65 10.58
N SER A 137 12.59 -15.64 9.70
CA SER A 137 13.30 -14.37 9.93
C SER A 137 12.71 -13.54 11.06
N MET A 138 11.39 -13.62 11.28
CA MET A 138 10.76 -12.99 12.44
C MET A 138 11.22 -13.58 13.77
N LYS A 139 11.62 -14.86 13.81
CA LYS A 139 12.13 -15.48 15.03
C LYS A 139 13.56 -15.02 15.31
N ASP A 140 14.40 -15.03 14.29
CA ASP A 140 15.84 -14.90 14.46
C ASP A 140 16.33 -13.45 14.38
N PHE A 141 15.61 -12.56 13.68
CA PHE A 141 16.10 -11.22 13.33
C PHE A 141 15.12 -10.07 13.60
N VAL A 142 13.96 -10.31 14.22
CA VAL A 142 12.94 -9.26 14.45
C VAL A 142 13.46 -8.05 15.23
N ASP A 143 14.43 -8.25 16.12
CA ASP A 143 15.10 -7.16 16.83
C ASP A 143 15.76 -6.15 15.87
N GLY A 144 16.19 -6.60 14.69
CA GLY A 144 16.79 -5.78 13.66
C GLY A 144 15.84 -4.79 12.98
N LEU A 145 14.52 -5.00 13.11
CA LEU A 145 13.52 -4.22 12.40
C LEU A 145 13.45 -2.77 12.94
N ARG A 146 13.16 -2.63 14.24
CA ARG A 146 12.94 -1.33 14.90
C ARG A 146 14.15 -0.79 15.65
N LYS A 147 15.04 -1.65 16.15
CA LYS A 147 16.10 -1.24 17.07
C LYS A 147 17.00 -0.18 16.44
N SER A 148 17.17 0.93 17.15
CA SER A 148 18.08 1.99 16.75
C SER A 148 19.52 1.49 16.76
N TYR A 149 20.38 2.17 16.00
CA TYR A 149 21.80 1.89 15.99
C TYR A 149 22.58 3.20 16.05
N LYS A 150 23.22 3.45 17.20
CA LYS A 150 23.83 4.76 17.51
C LYS A 150 22.76 5.85 17.37
N MET A 151 23.05 6.93 16.66
CA MET A 151 22.14 8.05 16.41
C MET A 151 21.14 7.80 15.26
N ILE A 152 21.04 6.57 14.76
CA ILE A 152 20.14 6.24 13.64
C ILE A 152 18.90 5.53 14.20
N HIS A 153 17.75 6.17 14.02
CA HIS A 153 16.44 5.63 14.31
C HIS A 153 15.73 5.26 13.01
N PHE A 154 15.04 4.13 13.01
CA PHE A 154 14.42 3.57 11.80
C PHE A 154 12.92 3.77 11.88
N ALA A 155 12.34 4.52 10.94
CA ALA A 155 10.90 4.66 10.75
C ALA A 155 10.43 3.77 9.59
N GLY A 156 9.32 4.14 8.93
CA GLY A 156 8.72 3.36 7.85
C GLY A 156 7.69 2.36 8.38
N THR A 157 6.68 2.08 7.56
CA THR A 157 5.50 1.30 7.98
C THR A 157 5.87 -0.11 8.45
N GLU A 158 6.93 -0.68 7.90
CA GLU A 158 7.53 -1.97 8.28
C GLU A 158 7.96 -1.99 9.76
N THR A 159 8.23 -0.83 10.35
CA THR A 159 8.64 -0.73 11.75
C THR A 159 7.47 -0.48 12.69
N ALA A 160 6.23 -0.38 12.21
CA ALA A 160 5.04 -0.19 13.04
C ALA A 160 4.70 -1.44 13.87
N THR A 161 3.95 -1.25 14.95
CA THR A 161 3.40 -2.36 15.76
C THR A 161 1.92 -2.64 15.48
N GLN A 162 1.26 -1.70 14.80
CA GLN A 162 -0.11 -1.81 14.31
C GLN A 162 -0.15 -1.34 12.86
N TRP A 163 -0.99 -1.99 12.04
CA TRP A 163 -1.17 -1.63 10.64
C TRP A 163 0.13 -1.53 9.84
N MET A 164 1.09 -2.42 10.14
CA MET A 164 2.33 -2.58 9.38
C MET A 164 1.99 -2.82 7.90
N GLY A 165 2.66 -2.09 7.00
CA GLY A 165 2.40 -2.14 5.56
C GLY A 165 1.33 -1.15 5.08
N TYR A 166 0.68 -0.40 5.99
CA TYR A 166 -0.32 0.62 5.66
C TYR A 166 0.16 2.03 5.99
N MET A 167 -0.58 3.03 5.50
CA MET A 167 -0.31 4.45 5.79
C MET A 167 -0.36 4.76 7.30
N ASP A 168 -1.31 4.18 8.04
CA ASP A 168 -1.42 4.33 9.49
C ASP A 168 -0.14 3.85 10.20
N GLY A 169 0.40 2.71 9.76
CA GLY A 169 1.67 2.20 10.25
C GLY A 169 2.83 3.14 9.94
N ALA A 170 2.84 3.80 8.78
CA ALA A 170 3.88 4.78 8.43
C ALA A 170 3.86 5.99 9.39
N VAL A 171 2.66 6.50 9.71
CA VAL A 171 2.47 7.61 10.65
C VAL A 171 2.89 7.21 12.06
N ASP A 172 2.45 6.04 12.53
CA ASP A 172 2.78 5.51 13.86
C ASP A 172 4.29 5.33 14.02
N ALA A 173 4.93 4.66 13.05
CA ALA A 173 6.37 4.44 13.02
C ALA A 173 7.18 5.75 12.98
N GLY A 174 6.73 6.74 12.20
CA GLY A 174 7.37 8.05 12.12
C GLY A 174 7.32 8.80 13.45
N ARG A 175 6.15 8.83 14.09
CA ARG A 175 5.97 9.45 15.41
C ARG A 175 6.81 8.78 16.49
N ARG A 176 6.85 7.44 16.51
CA ARG A 176 7.71 6.67 17.42
C ARG A 176 9.18 7.04 17.20
N ALA A 177 9.68 6.96 15.96
CA ALA A 177 11.08 7.24 15.67
C ALA A 177 11.49 8.67 16.05
N ALA A 178 10.63 9.67 15.80
CA ALA A 178 10.86 11.04 16.25
C ALA A 178 10.93 11.15 17.79
N SER A 179 10.03 10.46 18.50
CA SER A 179 10.02 10.43 19.97
C SER A 179 11.31 9.82 20.53
N GLU A 180 11.82 8.75 19.92
CA GLU A 180 13.09 8.13 20.32
C GLU A 180 14.28 9.08 20.16
N VAL A 181 14.30 9.88 19.09
CA VAL A 181 15.35 10.91 18.89
C VAL A 181 15.29 11.95 20.01
N LEU A 182 14.10 12.45 20.34
CA LEU A 182 13.93 13.46 21.39
C LEU A 182 14.38 12.95 22.77
N VAL A 183 14.04 11.70 23.10
CA VAL A 183 14.54 11.05 24.33
C VAL A 183 16.06 10.94 24.32
N SER A 184 16.66 10.54 23.19
CA SER A 184 18.13 10.42 23.10
C SER A 184 18.85 11.75 23.31
N PHE A 185 18.27 12.88 22.88
CA PHE A 185 18.82 14.19 23.13
C PHE A 185 18.65 14.65 24.58
N ARG A 186 17.51 14.32 25.21
CA ARG A 186 17.28 14.58 26.64
C ARG A 186 18.30 13.85 27.51
N ASP A 187 18.53 12.57 27.26
CA ASP A 187 19.50 11.76 28.01
C ASP A 187 20.93 12.28 27.87
N ASN A 188 21.24 12.95 26.77
CA ASN A 188 22.51 13.62 26.52
C ASN A 188 22.56 15.08 27.03
N ASN A 189 21.57 15.53 27.82
CA ASN A 189 21.40 16.90 28.32
C ASN A 189 21.35 17.98 27.22
N GLN A 190 20.96 17.62 25.99
CA GLN A 190 20.86 18.55 24.86
C GLN A 190 19.47 19.17 24.69
N LEU A 191 18.44 18.58 25.32
CA LEU A 191 17.07 19.12 25.36
C LEU A 191 16.58 19.21 26.81
N LYS A 192 15.91 20.31 27.16
CA LYS A 192 15.20 20.50 28.42
C LYS A 192 13.73 20.14 28.25
N ASP A 193 13.02 19.93 29.35
CA ASP A 193 11.59 19.56 29.32
C ASP A 193 10.71 20.62 28.65
N ASN A 194 11.10 21.89 28.68
CA ASN A 194 10.39 22.98 28.00
C ASN A 194 10.63 23.00 26.49
N ASP A 195 11.65 22.30 25.98
CA ASP A 195 11.99 22.25 24.55
C ASP A 195 11.19 21.15 23.80
N ILE A 196 10.43 20.31 24.53
CA ILE A 196 9.66 19.20 23.98
C ILE A 196 8.17 19.54 24.07
N ASP A 197 7.57 19.92 22.93
CA ASP A 197 6.15 20.25 22.86
C ASP A 197 5.24 19.09 23.32
N GLN A 198 4.11 19.48 23.93
CA GLN A 198 3.13 18.64 24.60
C GLN A 198 2.54 17.49 23.72
N TYR A 199 2.63 17.61 22.39
CA TYR A 199 2.21 16.59 21.43
C TYR A 199 3.02 15.27 21.52
N THR A 200 4.17 15.29 22.17
CA THR A 200 5.10 14.14 22.23
C THR A 200 4.84 13.20 23.41
N PHE A 201 4.19 13.69 24.49
CA PHE A 201 4.18 13.01 25.78
C PHE A 201 2.86 12.33 26.20
N GLU A 202 1.72 12.62 25.57
CA GLU A 202 0.46 11.97 25.96
C GLU A 202 0.44 10.44 25.73
N ASN A 203 1.44 9.89 25.02
CA ASN A 203 1.53 8.45 24.75
C ASN A 203 2.63 7.68 25.51
N GLN A 204 3.54 8.34 26.24
CA GLN A 204 4.68 7.64 26.86
C GLN A 204 4.30 6.78 28.08
N ASN A 205 3.14 7.02 28.71
CA ASN A 205 2.67 6.20 29.84
C ASN A 205 1.92 4.92 29.44
N ARG A 206 1.77 4.62 28.15
CA ARG A 206 1.41 3.27 27.73
C ARG A 206 2.70 2.47 27.57
N LYS A 207 3.15 1.84 28.67
CA LYS A 207 3.85 0.56 28.57
C LYS A 207 3.12 -0.26 27.50
N TYR A 208 3.86 -0.82 26.54
CA TYR A 208 3.37 -1.69 25.47
C TYR A 208 2.67 -2.94 26.03
N GLN A 209 1.51 -2.76 26.64
CA GLN A 209 0.63 -3.78 27.15
C GLN A 209 -0.80 -3.34 26.86
N ASN A 210 -1.46 -4.07 25.96
CA ASN A 210 -2.90 -4.09 25.75
C ASN A 210 -3.58 -2.74 25.44
N VAL A 211 -3.33 -2.21 24.24
CA VAL A 211 -4.30 -1.25 23.66
C VAL A 211 -5.45 -2.04 23.02
N ARG A 212 -6.50 -2.32 23.79
CA ARG A 212 -7.81 -2.62 23.21
C ARG A 212 -8.43 -1.31 22.73
N VAL A 213 -8.54 -1.15 21.42
CA VAL A 213 -9.27 -0.03 20.80
C VAL A 213 -10.78 -0.26 21.05
N PRO A 214 -11.51 0.68 21.68
CA PRO A 214 -12.95 0.56 21.83
C PRO A 214 -13.61 0.53 20.45
N ARG A 215 -14.46 -0.48 20.19
CA ARG A 215 -15.19 -0.69 18.92
C ARG A 215 -16.02 0.52 18.46
N SER A 216 -16.25 1.53 19.31
CA SER A 216 -17.14 2.66 19.05
C SER A 216 -16.53 3.83 18.26
N LYS A 217 -15.21 3.86 17.98
CA LYS A 217 -14.58 4.95 17.20
C LYS A 217 -14.33 4.62 15.71
N PHE A 218 -14.85 3.49 15.22
CA PHE A 218 -14.65 3.04 13.83
C PHE A 218 -15.27 3.95 12.75
N TYR A 219 -16.20 4.85 13.11
CA TYR A 219 -16.99 5.61 12.13
C TYR A 219 -16.43 6.98 11.73
N TYR A 220 -15.37 7.49 12.38
CA TYR A 220 -14.83 8.83 12.09
C TYR A 220 -13.47 8.83 11.37
N ALA A 221 -12.86 7.67 11.11
CA ALA A 221 -11.56 7.57 10.43
C ALA A 221 -11.67 7.48 8.89
N ILE A 222 -12.85 7.19 8.36
CA ILE A 222 -13.09 7.05 6.91
C ILE A 222 -12.85 8.35 6.11
N PRO A 223 -13.20 9.57 6.59
CA PRO A 223 -13.02 10.79 5.79
C PRO A 223 -11.55 11.23 5.64
N ILE A 224 -10.69 10.94 6.62
CA ILE A 224 -9.28 11.39 6.63
C ILE A 224 -8.44 10.53 5.68
N ILE A 225 -8.79 9.24 5.52
CA ILE A 225 -8.12 8.29 4.62
C ILE A 225 -8.29 8.68 3.14
N VAL A 226 -9.40 9.34 2.77
CA VAL A 226 -9.67 9.75 1.38
C VAL A 226 -8.79 10.93 0.95
N VAL A 227 -8.41 11.82 1.87
CA VAL A 227 -7.63 13.04 1.54
C VAL A 227 -6.16 12.72 1.23
N SER A 228 -5.56 11.73 1.89
CA SER A 228 -4.18 11.31 1.62
C SER A 228 -4.04 10.52 0.31
N ILE A 229 -5.06 9.76 -0.08
CA ILE A 229 -5.14 9.11 -1.39
C ILE A 229 -5.22 10.17 -2.50
N ALA A 230 -6.01 11.24 -2.30
CA ALA A 230 -6.10 12.33 -3.26
C ALA A 230 -4.75 13.06 -3.45
N ALA A 231 -3.95 13.25 -2.40
CA ALA A 231 -2.65 13.93 -2.51
C ALA A 231 -1.60 13.09 -3.29
N ILE A 232 -1.55 11.78 -3.05
CA ILE A 232 -0.65 10.86 -3.78
C ILE A 232 -1.14 10.63 -5.21
N CYS A 233 -2.45 10.53 -5.43
CA CYS A 233 -3.03 10.47 -6.77
C CYS A 233 -2.82 11.77 -7.55
N LYS A 234 -2.85 12.95 -6.91
CA LYS A 234 -2.55 14.24 -7.56
C LYS A 234 -1.06 14.40 -7.91
N MET A 235 -0.16 13.79 -7.14
CA MET A 235 1.27 13.72 -7.46
C MET A 235 1.59 12.73 -8.59
N LEU A 236 0.89 11.58 -8.64
CA LEU A 236 1.15 10.52 -9.64
C LEU A 236 0.33 10.67 -10.93
N PHE A 237 -0.81 11.37 -10.87
CA PHE A 237 -1.74 11.59 -11.99
C PHE A 237 -2.29 13.03 -11.97
N PRO A 238 -1.48 14.03 -12.35
CA PRO A 238 -1.82 15.46 -12.23
C PRO A 238 -3.02 15.91 -13.08
N LYS A 239 -3.51 15.05 -14.00
CA LYS A 239 -4.68 15.33 -14.87
C LYS A 239 -6.00 14.71 -14.38
N MET A 240 -6.03 14.00 -13.25
CA MET A 240 -7.20 13.25 -12.77
C MET A 240 -8.15 14.03 -11.81
N LEU A 241 -8.01 15.35 -11.66
CA LEU A 241 -8.91 16.19 -10.85
C LEU A 241 -9.35 17.45 -11.59
#